data_AF-A0A946N175-F1
#
_entry.id   AF-A0A946N175-F1
#
_cell.length_a   1.000
_cell.length_b   1.000
_cell.length_c   1.000
_cell.angle_alpha   90.00
_cell.angle_beta   90.00
_cell.angle_gamma   90.00
#
_symmetry.space_group_name_H-M   'P 1'
#
loop_
_entity.id
_entity.type
_entity.pdbx_description
1 polymer ?
#
loop_
_entity_poly.entity_id
_entity_poly.type
_entity_poly.pdbx_seq_one_letter_code
_entity_poly.pdbx_strand_id
1 'polypeptide(L)'
;MRQGKNSAPALIIAIMLGGFATTGYADHHDGSHSSLEALATGAHRSAANILRNVERHPVETLEFFGLEANMTVIEILPSTGWYTEIIAPYVRDQGKFYAAHFSPNASLSYMAPNLRNFEAKMSSDPALYGKVTVRHLNPPHEIV
;
A
#
# COMPACT_ATOMS: atom_id res chain seq x y z
N MET A 1 -5.84 -49.63 66.55
CA MET A 1 -5.04 -48.39 66.59
C MET A 1 -4.03 -48.45 65.46
N ARG A 2 -4.14 -47.51 64.50
CA ARG A 2 -3.38 -47.47 63.23
C ARG A 2 -2.03 -46.78 63.48
N GLN A 3 -0.93 -47.48 63.21
CA GLN A 3 0.42 -46.90 63.15
C GLN A 3 0.59 -46.17 61.81
N GLY A 4 1.14 -44.96 61.86
CA GLY A 4 1.53 -44.18 60.69
C GLY A 4 3.03 -44.28 60.42
N LYS A 5 3.41 -43.98 59.17
CA LYS A 5 4.50 -43.05 58.83
C LYS A 5 4.65 -42.97 57.31
N ASN A 6 4.54 -41.75 56.81
CA ASN A 6 4.83 -41.37 55.44
C ASN A 6 6.34 -41.10 55.30
N SER A 7 6.92 -41.55 54.19
CA SER A 7 8.06 -40.88 53.56
C SER A 7 8.37 -41.52 52.21
N ALA A 8 8.25 -40.75 51.13
CA ALA A 8 8.91 -41.01 49.85
C ALA A 8 9.35 -39.66 49.23
N PRO A 9 10.50 -39.58 48.54
CA PRO A 9 11.20 -38.33 48.26
C PRO A 9 10.94 -37.75 46.86
N ALA A 10 11.36 -36.49 46.74
CA ALA A 10 11.36 -35.57 45.61
C ALA A 10 11.55 -36.17 44.20
N LEU A 11 10.73 -35.69 43.25
CA LEU A 11 10.92 -35.81 41.82
C LEU A 11 11.51 -34.49 41.29
N ILE A 12 12.73 -34.56 40.74
CA ILE A 12 13.39 -33.45 40.04
C ILE A 12 12.75 -33.35 38.64
N ILE A 13 12.11 -32.22 38.34
CA ILE A 13 11.67 -31.89 36.98
C ILE A 13 12.74 -31.00 36.36
N ALA A 14 13.45 -31.54 35.36
CA ALA A 14 14.36 -30.78 34.52
C ALA A 14 13.54 -29.94 33.52
N ILE A 15 13.62 -28.61 33.64
CA ILE A 15 13.02 -27.68 32.69
C ILE A 15 13.99 -27.55 31.50
N MET A 16 13.62 -28.15 30.36
CA MET A 16 14.27 -27.92 29.07
C MET A 16 13.88 -26.53 28.56
N LEU A 17 14.84 -25.61 28.54
CA LEU A 17 14.69 -24.27 27.97
C LEU A 17 14.76 -24.37 26.43
N GLY A 18 13.62 -24.60 25.77
CA GLY A 18 13.50 -24.49 24.33
C GLY A 18 13.40 -23.02 23.93
N GLY A 19 14.50 -22.45 23.43
CA GLY A 19 14.51 -21.10 22.88
C GLY A 19 13.66 -21.01 21.63
N PHE A 20 12.48 -20.39 21.74
CA PHE A 20 11.73 -19.91 20.59
C PHE A 20 12.45 -18.67 20.04
N ALA A 21 13.09 -18.81 18.88
CA ALA A 21 13.46 -17.66 18.08
C ALA A 21 12.17 -17.08 17.48
N THR A 22 11.68 -15.97 18.04
CA THR A 22 10.59 -15.20 17.44
C THR A 22 11.17 -14.44 16.25
N THR A 23 10.85 -14.88 15.03
CA THR A 23 10.91 -13.99 13.86
C THR A 23 9.93 -12.85 14.10
N GLY A 24 10.44 -11.66 14.40
CA GLY A 24 9.63 -10.46 14.48
C GLY A 24 9.25 -10.01 13.07
N TYR A 25 8.00 -10.23 12.66
CA TYR A 25 7.41 -9.40 11.62
C TYR A 25 7.12 -8.04 12.28
N ALA A 26 7.75 -6.99 11.74
CA ALA A 26 7.45 -5.62 12.14
C ALA A 26 6.09 -5.26 11.55
N ASP A 27 5.00 -5.59 12.25
CA ASP A 27 3.65 -5.16 11.89
C ASP A 27 3.46 -3.72 12.38
N HIS A 28 3.91 -2.76 11.57
CA HIS A 28 3.79 -1.33 11.82
C HIS A 28 2.66 -0.72 10.96
N HIS A 29 1.44 -1.25 11.09
CA HIS A 29 0.25 -0.58 10.56
C HIS A 29 -0.72 -0.27 11.69
N ASP A 30 -0.60 0.96 12.21
CA ASP A 30 -1.56 1.56 13.13
C ASP A 30 -2.97 1.61 12.50
N GLY A 31 -3.78 0.59 12.83
CA GLY A 31 -5.11 0.72 13.41
C GLY A 31 -6.28 1.33 12.61
N SER A 32 -6.08 2.08 11.52
CA SER A 32 -7.22 2.71 10.82
C SER A 32 -7.12 2.90 9.30
N HIS A 33 -6.01 2.51 8.65
CA HIS A 33 -5.87 2.62 7.19
C HIS A 33 -5.82 1.25 6.52
N SER A 34 -6.34 1.16 5.29
CA SER A 34 -6.32 -0.08 4.51
C SER A 34 -4.89 -0.49 4.15
N SER A 35 -4.56 -1.78 4.32
CA SER A 35 -3.24 -2.31 3.97
C SER A 35 -2.99 -2.30 2.45
N LEU A 36 -1.73 -2.42 2.04
CA LEU A 36 -1.36 -2.48 0.62
C LEU A 36 -1.98 -3.71 -0.08
N GLU A 37 -2.10 -4.85 0.60
CA GLU A 37 -2.74 -6.06 0.07
C GLU A 37 -4.24 -5.85 -0.17
N ALA A 38 -4.92 -5.25 0.81
CA ALA A 38 -6.34 -4.92 0.72
C ALA A 38 -6.59 -3.95 -0.45
N LEU A 39 -5.72 -2.94 -0.63
CA LEU A 39 -5.83 -1.98 -1.71
C LEU A 39 -5.43 -2.55 -3.07
N ALA A 40 -4.46 -3.46 -3.13
CA ALA A 40 -4.01 -4.10 -4.36
C ALA A 40 -5.09 -4.99 -5.02
N THR A 41 -6.04 -5.47 -4.22
CA THR A 41 -7.15 -6.35 -4.65
C THR A 41 -8.53 -5.78 -4.35
N GLY A 42 -8.60 -4.50 -3.94
CA GLY A 42 -9.84 -3.86 -3.52
C GLY A 42 -10.88 -3.72 -4.63
N ALA A 43 -12.16 -3.70 -4.25
CA ALA A 43 -13.30 -3.69 -5.17
C ALA A 43 -13.35 -2.45 -6.08
N HIS A 44 -12.63 -1.38 -5.74
CA HIS A 44 -12.48 -0.18 -6.56
C HIS A 44 -11.58 -0.39 -7.80
N ARG A 45 -10.74 -1.44 -7.80
CA ARG A 45 -9.89 -1.78 -8.93
C ARG A 45 -10.65 -2.62 -9.94
N SER A 46 -10.42 -2.36 -11.22
CA SER A 46 -10.94 -3.24 -12.28
C SER A 46 -10.30 -4.62 -12.21
N ALA A 47 -11.05 -5.66 -12.59
CA ALA A 47 -10.52 -7.03 -12.69
C ALA A 47 -9.27 -7.11 -13.59
N ALA A 48 -9.26 -6.35 -14.70
CA ALA A 48 -8.11 -6.28 -15.59
C ALA A 48 -6.85 -5.69 -14.93
N ASN A 49 -6.99 -4.72 -14.02
CA ASN A 49 -5.86 -4.19 -13.28
C ASN A 49 -5.38 -5.17 -12.20
N ILE A 50 -6.29 -5.84 -11.50
CA ILE A 50 -5.95 -6.87 -10.50
C ILE A 50 -5.22 -8.06 -11.14
N LEU A 51 -5.65 -8.53 -12.32
CA LEU A 51 -5.00 -9.63 -13.04
C LEU A 51 -3.51 -9.37 -13.36
N ARG A 52 -3.10 -8.10 -13.44
CA ARG A 52 -1.71 -7.73 -13.71
C ARG A 52 -0.83 -7.79 -12.46
N ASN A 53 -1.41 -7.94 -11.27
CA ASN A 53 -0.65 -7.98 -10.02
C ASN A 53 0.36 -9.15 -10.00
N VAL A 54 0.02 -10.29 -10.62
CA VAL A 54 0.90 -11.48 -10.65
C VAL A 54 2.26 -11.22 -11.31
N GLU A 55 2.29 -10.36 -12.33
CA GLU A 55 3.54 -10.00 -13.03
C GLU A 55 4.20 -8.73 -12.46
N ARG A 56 3.43 -7.95 -11.68
CA ARG A 56 3.85 -6.61 -11.23
C ARG A 56 4.22 -6.55 -9.76
N HIS A 57 3.81 -7.53 -8.97
CA HIS A 57 4.10 -7.64 -7.53
C HIS A 57 3.95 -6.29 -6.81
N PRO A 58 2.76 -5.65 -6.84
CA PRO A 58 2.62 -4.27 -6.40
C PRO A 58 2.90 -4.10 -4.91
N VAL A 59 2.51 -5.08 -4.08
CA VAL A 59 2.70 -4.99 -2.63
C VAL A 59 4.19 -5.04 -2.34
N GLU A 60 4.86 -6.09 -2.83
CA GLU A 60 6.29 -6.32 -2.63
C GLU A 60 7.14 -5.17 -3.20
N THR A 61 6.73 -4.61 -4.35
CA THR A 61 7.42 -3.47 -4.95
C THR A 61 7.28 -2.20 -4.09
N LEU A 62 6.08 -1.90 -3.58
CA LEU A 62 5.85 -0.71 -2.76
C LEU A 62 6.50 -0.84 -1.37
N GLU A 63 6.50 -2.05 -0.80
CA GLU A 63 7.25 -2.38 0.41
C GLU A 63 8.76 -2.25 0.20
N PHE A 64 9.28 -2.74 -0.93
CA PHE A 64 10.69 -2.59 -1.28
C PHE A 64 11.12 -1.13 -1.36
N PHE A 65 10.26 -0.25 -1.88
CA PHE A 65 10.49 1.20 -1.88
C PHE A 65 10.31 1.86 -0.50
N GLY A 66 9.86 1.11 0.51
CA GLY A 66 9.62 1.60 1.85
C GLY A 66 8.44 2.56 1.93
N LEU A 67 7.38 2.35 1.13
CA LEU A 67 6.22 3.21 1.14
C LEU A 67 5.51 3.20 2.50
N GLU A 68 5.45 4.37 3.15
CA GLU A 68 4.71 4.57 4.40
C GLU A 68 3.50 5.50 4.20
N ALA A 69 2.44 5.30 4.99
CA ALA A 69 1.17 6.02 4.84
C ALA A 69 1.28 7.54 5.04
N ASN A 70 2.28 8.01 5.79
CA ASN A 70 2.51 9.43 6.10
C ASN A 70 3.39 10.16 5.05
N MET A 71 3.85 9.46 4.01
CA MET A 71 4.75 10.03 3.01
C MET A 71 4.03 11.02 2.07
N THR A 72 4.81 11.94 1.51
CA THR A 72 4.42 12.68 0.30
C THR A 72 4.97 11.96 -0.92
N VAL A 73 4.09 11.46 -1.78
CA VAL A 73 4.45 10.64 -2.95
C VAL A 73 4.10 11.38 -4.23
N ILE A 74 4.99 11.29 -5.22
CA ILE A 74 4.74 11.73 -6.59
C ILE A 74 4.86 10.54 -7.54
N GLU A 75 3.77 10.21 -8.26
CA GLU A 75 3.79 9.25 -9.35
C GLU A 75 3.97 10.00 -10.68
N ILE A 76 5.05 9.71 -11.39
CA ILE A 76 5.36 10.33 -12.68
C ILE A 76 4.76 9.50 -13.81
N LEU A 77 3.96 10.15 -14.66
CA LEU A 77 3.27 9.58 -15.81
C LEU A 77 2.45 8.31 -15.46
N PRO A 78 1.44 8.43 -14.58
CA PRO A 78 0.67 7.28 -14.07
C PRO A 78 -0.20 6.58 -15.14
N SER A 79 -0.26 7.14 -16.36
CA SER A 79 -1.14 6.67 -17.44
C SER A 79 -2.59 6.58 -16.94
N THR A 80 -3.22 5.40 -16.95
CA THR A 80 -4.58 5.17 -16.44
C THR A 80 -4.66 4.90 -14.92
N GLY A 81 -3.54 5.03 -14.21
CA GLY A 81 -3.48 5.03 -12.74
C GLY A 81 -3.39 3.67 -12.07
N TRP A 82 -2.66 2.71 -12.66
CA TRP A 82 -2.58 1.34 -12.11
C TRP A 82 -1.94 1.29 -10.71
N TYR A 83 -0.86 2.05 -10.48
CA TYR A 83 -0.27 2.20 -9.14
C TYR A 83 -1.04 3.23 -8.32
N THR A 84 -1.53 4.30 -8.94
CA THR A 84 -2.38 5.31 -8.30
C THR A 84 -3.55 4.69 -7.53
N GLU A 85 -4.21 3.67 -8.08
CA GLU A 85 -5.32 2.95 -7.44
C GLU A 85 -4.96 2.30 -6.08
N ILE A 86 -3.67 2.09 -5.79
CA ILE A 86 -3.16 1.53 -4.54
C ILE A 86 -2.56 2.65 -3.68
N ILE A 87 -1.66 3.44 -4.26
CA ILE A 87 -0.87 4.42 -3.51
C ILE A 87 -1.75 5.56 -3.01
N ALA A 88 -2.63 6.11 -3.86
CA ALA A 88 -3.45 7.26 -3.50
C ALA A 88 -4.34 7.01 -2.27
N PRO A 89 -5.09 5.89 -2.17
CA PRO A 89 -5.84 5.59 -0.95
C PRO A 89 -4.93 5.22 0.23
N TYR A 90 -3.77 4.59 0.01
CA TYR A 90 -2.84 4.21 1.09
C TYR A 90 -2.29 5.43 1.84
N VAL A 91 -1.86 6.48 1.12
CA VAL A 91 -1.31 7.70 1.75
C VAL A 91 -2.35 8.78 2.01
N ARG A 92 -3.64 8.50 1.76
CA ARG A 92 -4.70 9.52 1.69
C ARG A 92 -4.83 10.37 2.95
N ASP A 93 -4.77 9.73 4.10
CA ASP A 93 -5.18 10.38 5.35
C ASP A 93 -4.02 10.92 6.17
N GLN A 94 -2.86 10.28 6.07
CA GLN A 94 -1.65 10.69 6.80
C GLN A 94 -0.62 11.40 5.91
N GLY A 95 -0.68 11.18 4.60
CA GLY A 95 0.31 11.65 3.63
C GLY A 95 -0.29 12.56 2.56
N LYS A 96 0.41 12.63 1.42
CA LYS A 96 0.01 13.39 0.23
C LYS A 96 0.34 12.62 -1.03
N PHE A 97 -0.53 12.71 -2.03
CA PHE A 97 -0.28 12.09 -3.34
C PHE A 97 -0.39 13.11 -4.47
N TYR A 98 0.66 13.16 -5.30
CA TYR A 98 0.73 13.95 -6.52
C TYR A 98 0.82 13.03 -7.74
N ALA A 99 -0.05 13.24 -8.72
CA ALA A 99 0.05 12.60 -10.02
C ALA A 99 0.68 13.58 -11.02
N ALA A 100 1.94 13.37 -11.38
CA ALA A 100 2.63 14.14 -12.39
C ALA A 100 2.24 13.59 -13.78
N HIS A 101 1.16 14.09 -14.35
CA HIS A 101 0.55 13.59 -15.60
C HIS A 101 0.88 14.50 -16.78
N PHE A 102 0.41 14.15 -17.98
CA PHE A 102 0.45 15.00 -19.17
C PHE A 102 -0.27 16.33 -18.96
N SER A 103 -0.07 17.24 -19.90
CA SER A 103 -0.78 18.52 -19.97
C SER A 103 -1.97 18.45 -20.95
N PRO A 104 -3.04 19.23 -20.70
CA PRO A 104 -4.08 19.46 -21.71
C PRO A 104 -3.53 20.11 -22.99
N ASN A 105 -2.37 20.77 -22.93
CA ASN A 105 -1.70 21.42 -24.06
C ASN A 105 -0.57 20.58 -24.67
N ALA A 106 -0.48 19.29 -24.33
CA ALA A 106 0.53 18.40 -24.87
C ALA A 106 0.34 18.18 -26.39
N SER A 107 1.45 18.09 -27.12
CA SER A 107 1.44 18.09 -28.59
C SER A 107 0.99 16.76 -29.21
N LEU A 108 1.18 15.63 -28.52
CA LEU A 108 0.81 14.32 -29.05
C LEU A 108 -0.66 14.03 -28.76
N SER A 109 -1.38 13.59 -29.79
CA SER A 109 -2.85 13.43 -29.77
C SER A 109 -3.38 12.47 -28.70
N TYR A 110 -2.56 11.53 -28.21
CA TYR A 110 -2.97 10.59 -27.18
C TYR A 110 -2.83 11.15 -25.74
N MET A 111 -2.05 12.21 -25.54
CA MET A 111 -1.69 12.68 -24.19
C MET A 111 -2.88 13.34 -23.48
N ALA A 112 -3.52 14.32 -24.11
CA ALA A 112 -4.68 15.01 -23.51
C ALA A 112 -5.88 14.08 -23.27
N PRO A 113 -6.26 13.13 -24.15
CA PRO A 113 -7.25 12.12 -23.83
C PRO A 113 -6.86 11.21 -22.65
N ASN A 114 -5.58 10.83 -22.52
CA ASN A 114 -5.13 10.01 -21.40
C ASN A 114 -5.24 10.75 -20.07
N LEU A 115 -4.82 12.02 -20.02
CA LEU A 115 -5.03 12.91 -18.87
C LEU A 115 -6.52 12.98 -18.49
N ARG A 116 -7.40 13.31 -19.44
CA ARG A 116 -8.84 13.42 -19.16
C ARG A 116 -9.44 12.14 -18.60
N ASN A 117 -9.04 10.98 -19.13
CA ASN A 117 -9.51 9.68 -18.63
C ASN A 117 -9.00 9.42 -17.19
N PHE A 118 -7.76 9.80 -16.90
CA PHE A 118 -7.21 9.72 -15.55
C PHE A 118 -7.95 10.64 -14.58
N GLU A 119 -8.16 11.91 -14.93
CA GLU A 119 -8.88 12.89 -14.09
C GLU A 119 -10.33 12.49 -13.84
N ALA A 120 -11.01 11.95 -14.86
CA ALA A 120 -12.37 11.42 -14.73
C ALA A 120 -12.42 10.27 -13.71
N LYS A 121 -11.43 9.37 -13.72
CA LYS A 121 -11.31 8.29 -12.73
C LYS A 121 -11.02 8.82 -11.34
N MET A 122 -10.12 9.79 -11.18
CA MET A 122 -9.86 10.40 -9.87
C MET A 122 -11.10 11.11 -9.31
N SER A 123 -12.00 11.56 -10.17
CA SER A 123 -13.25 12.20 -9.77
C SER A 123 -14.40 11.22 -9.50
N SER A 124 -14.31 9.96 -9.96
CA SER A 124 -15.41 9.00 -9.86
C SER A 124 -15.61 8.40 -8.47
N ASP A 125 -14.58 8.43 -7.63
CA ASP A 125 -14.65 7.99 -6.23
C ASP A 125 -13.89 8.97 -5.31
N PRO A 126 -14.57 10.03 -4.82
CA PRO A 126 -13.94 11.01 -3.94
C PRO A 126 -13.50 10.44 -2.59
N ALA A 127 -14.09 9.33 -2.13
CA ALA A 127 -13.73 8.69 -0.87
C ALA A 127 -12.32 8.08 -0.96
N LEU A 128 -11.94 7.54 -2.12
CA LEU A 128 -10.59 7.05 -2.37
C LEU A 128 -9.66 8.14 -2.90
N TYR A 129 -10.10 8.89 -3.91
CA TYR A 129 -9.21 9.73 -4.73
C TYR A 129 -9.38 11.24 -4.53
N GLY A 130 -10.36 11.68 -3.76
CA GLY A 130 -10.67 13.12 -3.60
C GLY A 130 -9.54 14.01 -3.03
N LYS A 131 -8.41 13.45 -2.60
CA LYS A 131 -7.22 14.19 -2.15
C LYS A 131 -6.03 14.10 -3.14
N VAL A 132 -6.21 13.44 -4.28
CA VAL A 132 -5.19 13.37 -5.35
C VAL A 132 -4.98 14.75 -5.95
N THR A 133 -3.72 15.18 -6.03
CA THR A 133 -3.36 16.43 -6.72
C THR A 133 -2.70 16.12 -8.06
N VAL A 134 -3.34 16.50 -9.17
CA VAL A 134 -2.74 16.37 -10.50
C VAL A 134 -1.81 17.56 -10.77
N ARG A 135 -0.64 17.27 -11.34
CA ARG A 135 0.34 18.25 -11.81
C ARG A 135 0.69 17.91 -13.25
N HIS A 136 0.62 18.89 -14.13
CA HIS A 136 0.89 18.68 -15.55
C HIS A 136 2.38 18.78 -15.85
N LEU A 137 2.90 17.86 -16.65
CA LEU A 137 4.25 17.85 -17.19
C LEU A 137 4.16 17.98 -18.71
N ASN A 138 4.75 19.04 -19.25
CA ASN A 138 4.93 19.20 -20.71
C ASN A 138 6.26 19.89 -21.08
N PRO A 139 7.43 19.37 -20.64
CA PRO A 139 8.71 19.98 -21.02
C PRO A 139 8.99 19.84 -22.52
N PRO A 140 9.68 20.81 -23.15
CA PRO A 140 10.14 22.08 -22.58
C PRO A 140 9.08 23.19 -22.61
N HIS A 141 7.86 22.90 -23.06
CA HIS A 141 6.84 23.89 -23.37
C HIS A 141 6.11 24.44 -22.14
N GLU A 142 6.03 23.66 -21.06
CA GLU A 142 5.44 24.06 -19.79
C GLU A 142 6.26 23.48 -18.63
N ILE A 143 6.48 24.31 -17.61
CA ILE A 143 7.13 23.97 -16.34
C ILE A 143 6.17 24.38 -15.24
N VAL A 144 5.94 23.47 -14.30
CA VAL A 144 4.95 23.57 -13.20
C VAL A 144 5.50 24.36 -12.02
#